data_AF-A0A177DR76-F1
#
_entry.id   AF-A0A177DR76-F1
#
_cell.length_a   1.000
_cell.length_b   1.000
_cell.length_c   1.000
_cell.angle_alpha   90.00
_cell.angle_beta   90.00
_cell.angle_gamma   90.00
#
_symmetry.space_group_name_H-M   'P 1'
#
loop_
_entity.id
_entity.type
_entity.pdbx_description
1 polymer ?
#
loop_
_entity_poly.entity_id
_entity_poly.type
_entity_poly.pdbx_seq_one_letter_code
_entity_poly.pdbx_strand_id
1 'polypeptide(L)'
;MTCPDENTESSKKVSKAHQAIWTYDLKLDPRTNLRKSEVLSYGGPNARSILTTYVHALNYDSLRFIGPDGCAYMWVTSTKVSSIHGSRYDTLRHALFVAMGNIADPLYGSIVADHCFWDGYGDGSGGSLPDESVHIRSATIDSAMVVATLQVMKDWEKHTLRQEKRKNPKAFAAAEEEARGCELGTFSYWKA
;
A
#
# COMPACT_ATOMS: atom_id res chain seq x y z
N MET A 1 36.46 32.49 36.83
CA MET A 1 36.34 31.81 35.53
C MET A 1 34.98 32.17 34.96
N THR A 2 34.98 33.10 34.01
CA THR A 2 33.82 33.58 33.26
C THR A 2 34.14 33.34 31.79
N CYS A 3 33.24 32.66 31.09
CA CYS A 3 33.35 32.39 29.66
C CYS A 3 33.20 33.70 28.87
N PRO A 4 33.94 33.89 27.76
CA PRO A 4 33.60 34.92 26.80
C PRO A 4 32.66 34.36 25.70
N ASP A 5 31.61 35.10 25.44
CA ASP A 5 30.82 35.07 24.21
C ASP A 5 31.58 35.82 23.11
N GLU A 6 31.54 35.33 21.87
CA GLU A 6 31.21 36.14 20.68
C GLU A 6 31.06 35.28 19.40
N ASN A 7 29.82 35.24 18.92
CA ASN A 7 29.34 35.62 17.59
C ASN A 7 29.66 34.83 16.30
N THR A 8 28.53 34.54 15.63
CA THR A 8 28.25 34.51 14.18
C THR A 8 28.84 33.39 13.32
N GLU A 9 27.96 32.49 12.86
CA GLU A 9 27.95 32.11 11.44
C GLU A 9 26.55 31.70 10.94
N SER A 10 26.04 32.53 10.04
CA SER A 10 25.00 32.29 9.03
C SER A 10 23.85 31.33 9.38
N SER A 11 22.71 31.90 9.78
CA SER A 11 21.41 31.25 9.57
C SER A 11 21.16 31.18 8.06
N LYS A 12 21.65 30.11 7.41
CA LYS A 12 21.23 29.75 6.06
C LYS A 12 19.72 29.55 6.13
N LYS A 13 18.96 30.50 5.58
CA LYS A 13 17.56 30.27 5.21
C LYS A 13 17.57 29.05 4.30
N VAL A 14 17.25 27.89 4.86
CA VAL A 14 16.87 26.72 4.10
C VAL A 14 15.64 27.17 3.33
N SER A 15 15.82 27.52 2.06
CA SER A 15 14.71 27.64 1.15
C SER A 15 13.91 26.35 1.30
N LYS A 16 12.60 26.46 1.54
CA LYS A 16 11.71 25.29 1.47
C LYS A 16 11.84 24.75 0.05
N ALA A 17 12.81 23.86 -0.16
CA ALA A 17 12.83 22.96 -1.28
C ALA A 17 11.45 22.31 -1.22
N HIS A 18 10.63 22.58 -2.22
CA HIS A 18 9.31 21.97 -2.33
C HIS A 18 9.59 20.48 -2.53
N GLN A 19 9.64 19.73 -1.43
CA GLN A 19 9.78 18.28 -1.47
C GLN A 19 8.66 17.76 -2.36
N ALA A 20 8.98 16.87 -3.29
CA ALA A 20 7.96 16.23 -4.09
C ALA A 20 7.05 15.45 -3.15
N ILE A 21 5.76 15.82 -3.12
CA ILE A 21 4.77 15.20 -2.25
C ILE A 21 3.96 14.23 -3.09
N TRP A 22 3.78 13.02 -2.57
CA TRP A 22 2.79 12.08 -3.07
C TRP A 22 1.44 12.40 -2.42
N THR A 23 0.41 12.57 -3.25
CA THR A 23 -0.96 12.77 -2.80
C THR A 23 -1.84 11.70 -3.39
N TYR A 24 -2.70 11.10 -2.57
CA TYR A 24 -3.64 10.09 -2.99
C TYR A 24 -5.05 10.49 -2.56
N ASP A 25 -5.90 10.79 -3.54
CA ASP A 25 -7.28 11.23 -3.33
C ASP A 25 -8.25 10.12 -3.73
N LEU A 26 -8.89 9.50 -2.73
CA LEU A 26 -9.93 8.49 -2.92
C LEU A 26 -11.31 9.07 -2.61
N LYS A 27 -12.23 8.99 -3.58
CA LYS A 27 -13.64 9.33 -3.38
C LYS A 27 -14.50 8.08 -3.45
N LEU A 28 -15.26 7.83 -2.39
CA LEU A 28 -16.27 6.78 -2.34
C LEU A 28 -17.66 7.35 -2.60
N ASP A 29 -18.54 6.54 -3.18
CA ASP A 29 -19.96 6.82 -3.24
C ASP A 29 -20.56 6.62 -1.83
N PRO A 30 -21.17 7.66 -1.21
CA PRO A 30 -21.69 7.56 0.15
C PRO A 30 -22.84 6.56 0.30
N ARG A 31 -23.53 6.19 -0.78
CA ARG A 31 -24.64 5.23 -0.72
C ARG A 31 -24.18 3.79 -0.85
N THR A 32 -23.23 3.54 -1.74
CA THR A 32 -22.79 2.17 -2.07
C THR A 32 -21.46 1.80 -1.43
N ASN A 33 -20.73 2.79 -0.89
CA ASN A 33 -19.36 2.67 -0.40
C ASN A 33 -18.36 2.15 -1.46
N LEU A 34 -18.78 2.15 -2.73
CA LEU A 34 -17.95 1.77 -3.87
C LEU A 34 -17.10 2.96 -4.30
N ARG A 35 -15.95 2.68 -4.91
CA ARG A 35 -15.06 3.72 -5.39
C ARG A 35 -15.72 4.49 -6.54
N LYS A 36 -15.73 5.81 -6.42
CA LYS A 36 -16.24 6.75 -7.42
C LYS A 36 -15.11 7.37 -8.25
N SER A 37 -14.03 7.78 -7.61
CA SER A 37 -12.82 8.28 -8.29
C SER A 37 -11.59 8.02 -7.43
N GLU A 38 -10.45 7.93 -8.09
CA GLU A 38 -9.13 7.79 -7.47
C GLU A 38 -8.11 8.54 -8.32
N VAL A 39 -7.26 9.31 -7.64
CA VAL A 39 -6.18 10.07 -8.26
C VAL A 39 -4.94 9.94 -7.39
N LEU A 40 -3.89 9.36 -7.96
CA LEU A 40 -2.55 9.39 -7.39
C LEU A 40 -1.75 10.49 -8.10
N SER A 41 -1.17 11.41 -7.33
CA SER A 41 -0.40 12.53 -7.88
C SER A 41 1.00 12.60 -7.27
N TYR A 42 1.98 12.95 -8.09
CA TYR A 42 3.36 13.18 -7.68
C TYR A 42 3.81 14.59 -8.04
N GLY A 43 4.33 15.31 -7.05
CA GLY A 43 4.96 16.62 -7.22
C GLY A 43 4.32 17.73 -6.38
N GLY A 44 4.86 18.94 -6.53
CA GLY A 44 4.37 20.13 -5.83
C GLY A 44 3.29 20.89 -6.63
N PRO A 45 3.43 22.21 -6.84
CA PRO A 45 2.44 23.05 -7.53
C PRO A 45 2.05 22.58 -8.95
N ASN A 46 2.93 21.84 -9.62
CA ASN A 46 2.70 21.25 -10.96
C ASN A 46 2.64 19.72 -10.87
N ALA A 47 1.86 19.20 -9.92
CA ALA A 47 1.72 17.76 -9.69
C ALA A 47 1.24 17.04 -10.95
N ARG A 48 1.87 15.90 -11.23
CA ARG A 48 1.50 15.02 -12.34
C ARG A 48 0.70 13.85 -11.79
N SER A 49 -0.40 13.52 -12.46
CA SER A 49 -1.17 12.32 -12.14
C SER A 49 -0.41 11.07 -12.61
N ILE A 50 -0.31 10.08 -11.74
CA ILE A 50 0.26 8.78 -12.01
C ILE A 50 -0.89 7.81 -12.28
N LEU A 51 -0.96 7.31 -13.51
CA LEU A 51 -1.96 6.33 -13.88
C LEU A 51 -1.59 4.97 -13.30
N THR A 52 -2.50 4.40 -12.51
CA THR A 52 -2.40 3.05 -11.99
C THR A 52 -3.42 2.14 -12.69
N THR A 53 -3.05 0.89 -12.92
CA THR A 53 -3.92 -0.13 -13.54
C THR A 53 -3.98 -1.35 -12.64
N TYR A 54 -5.11 -1.53 -11.97
CA TYR A 54 -5.37 -2.72 -11.17
C TYR A 54 -6.01 -3.82 -12.00
N VAL A 55 -5.52 -5.04 -11.83
CA VAL A 55 -6.02 -6.25 -12.48
C VAL A 55 -6.29 -7.30 -11.41
N HIS A 56 -7.56 -7.66 -11.27
CA HIS A 56 -8.03 -8.78 -10.45
C HIS A 56 -8.03 -10.06 -11.30
N ALA A 57 -6.92 -10.78 -11.33
CA ALA A 57 -6.74 -11.94 -12.21
C ALA A 57 -7.20 -13.25 -11.56
N LEU A 58 -6.98 -14.38 -12.24
CA LEU A 58 -7.41 -15.70 -11.75
C LEU A 58 -6.54 -16.24 -10.62
N ASN A 59 -5.25 -15.92 -10.64
CA ASN A 59 -4.21 -16.48 -9.77
C ASN A 59 -3.67 -15.46 -8.76
N TYR A 60 -3.55 -14.20 -9.15
CA TYR A 60 -3.14 -13.10 -8.29
C TYR A 60 -3.74 -11.78 -8.77
N ASP A 61 -3.79 -10.82 -7.88
CA ASP A 61 -4.10 -9.44 -8.18
C ASP A 61 -2.81 -8.64 -8.39
N SER A 62 -2.87 -7.65 -9.27
CA SER A 62 -1.72 -6.78 -9.54
C SER A 62 -2.11 -5.32 -9.75
N LEU A 63 -1.18 -4.42 -9.46
CA LEU A 63 -1.29 -2.98 -9.76
C LEU A 63 -0.07 -2.54 -10.53
N ARG A 64 -0.27 -2.10 -11.77
CA ARG A 64 0.79 -1.59 -12.66
C ARG A 64 0.80 -0.08 -12.71
N PHE A 65 1.98 0.52 -12.77
CA PHE A 65 2.14 1.97 -12.94
C PHE A 65 3.53 2.31 -13.50
N ILE A 66 3.70 3.55 -13.98
CA ILE A 66 5.01 4.10 -14.34
C ILE A 66 5.41 5.11 -13.26
N GLY A 67 6.59 4.90 -12.66
CA GLY A 67 7.10 5.78 -11.62
C GLY A 67 7.59 7.13 -12.16
N PRO A 68 7.85 8.12 -11.29
CA PRO A 68 8.40 9.41 -11.71
C PRO A 68 9.80 9.33 -12.33
N ASP A 69 10.51 8.24 -12.06
CA ASP A 69 11.79 7.84 -12.65
C ASP A 69 11.65 7.26 -14.07
N GLY A 70 10.43 7.10 -14.57
CA GLY A 70 10.15 6.51 -15.88
C GLY A 70 10.20 4.98 -15.91
N CYS A 71 10.46 4.32 -14.77
CA CYS A 71 10.49 2.87 -14.69
C CYS A 71 9.07 2.29 -14.59
N ALA A 72 8.86 1.11 -15.17
CA ALA A 72 7.61 0.37 -15.02
C ALA A 72 7.64 -0.47 -13.74
N TYR A 73 6.55 -0.38 -12.96
CA TYR A 73 6.39 -1.06 -11.69
C TYR A 73 5.15 -1.93 -11.67
N MET A 74 5.19 -3.00 -10.88
CA MET A 74 4.02 -3.84 -10.63
C MET A 74 4.00 -4.37 -9.20
N TRP A 75 2.98 -4.00 -8.44
CA TRP A 75 2.61 -4.76 -7.24
C TRP A 75 1.94 -6.07 -7.64
N VAL A 76 2.26 -7.13 -6.94
CA VAL A 76 1.66 -8.46 -7.10
C VAL A 76 1.29 -9.01 -5.74
N THR A 77 0.10 -9.56 -5.62
CA THR A 77 -0.34 -10.31 -4.43
C THR A 77 0.09 -11.76 -4.48
N SER A 78 0.26 -12.38 -3.31
CA SER A 78 0.55 -13.81 -3.18
C SER A 78 -0.54 -14.72 -3.75
N THR A 79 -1.79 -14.25 -3.82
CA THR A 79 -2.96 -14.98 -4.32
C THR A 79 -4.07 -14.00 -4.67
N LYS A 80 -5.06 -14.45 -5.44
CA LYS A 80 -6.23 -13.66 -5.81
C LYS A 80 -7.01 -13.22 -4.56
N VAL A 81 -7.35 -11.94 -4.47
CA VAL A 81 -8.12 -11.38 -3.33
C VAL A 81 -9.52 -11.99 -3.30
N SER A 82 -9.92 -12.58 -2.18
CA SER A 82 -11.30 -13.03 -1.96
C SER A 82 -11.58 -13.23 -0.47
N SER A 83 -12.70 -12.70 0.01
CA SER A 83 -13.18 -12.97 1.36
C SER A 83 -13.63 -14.42 1.49
N ILE A 84 -14.35 -14.91 0.48
CA ILE A 84 -15.05 -16.20 0.50
C ILE A 84 -14.07 -17.38 0.38
N HIS A 85 -12.88 -17.16 -0.17
CA HIS A 85 -11.86 -18.19 -0.38
C HIS A 85 -10.62 -18.00 0.53
N GLY A 86 -10.74 -17.23 1.63
CA GLY A 86 -9.69 -17.07 2.65
C GLY A 86 -8.52 -16.14 2.29
N SER A 87 -8.38 -15.75 1.03
CA SER A 87 -7.39 -14.79 0.52
C SER A 87 -7.78 -13.33 0.78
N ARG A 88 -7.99 -12.98 2.04
CA ARG A 88 -8.47 -11.66 2.47
C ARG A 88 -7.35 -10.62 2.45
N TYR A 89 -7.72 -9.33 2.44
CA TYR A 89 -6.72 -8.26 2.40
C TYR A 89 -5.70 -8.32 3.56
N ASP A 90 -6.14 -8.75 4.76
CA ASP A 90 -5.35 -8.87 5.98
C ASP A 90 -4.44 -10.11 6.02
N THR A 91 -4.55 -11.02 5.05
CA THR A 91 -3.71 -12.21 4.92
C THR A 91 -2.82 -12.20 3.68
N LEU A 92 -2.99 -11.18 2.82
CA LEU A 92 -2.24 -11.06 1.59
C LEU A 92 -0.84 -10.52 1.84
N ARG A 93 0.12 -11.13 1.13
CA ARG A 93 1.47 -10.60 0.97
C ARG A 93 1.57 -9.96 -0.39
N HIS A 94 2.35 -8.88 -0.47
CA HIS A 94 2.57 -8.14 -1.70
C HIS A 94 4.05 -8.03 -1.98
N ALA A 95 4.41 -8.06 -3.25
CA ALA A 95 5.75 -7.76 -3.72
C ALA A 95 5.68 -6.71 -4.83
N LEU A 96 6.52 -5.69 -4.74
CA LEU A 96 6.68 -4.66 -5.76
C LEU A 96 7.86 -5.03 -6.64
N PHE A 97 7.59 -5.23 -7.92
CA PHE A 97 8.59 -5.48 -8.94
C PHE A 97 8.83 -4.24 -9.78
N VAL A 98 10.05 -4.11 -10.30
CA VAL A 98 10.45 -3.06 -11.24
C VAL A 98 11.06 -3.67 -12.50
N ALA A 99 10.73 -3.12 -13.67
CA ALA A 99 11.37 -3.46 -14.94
C ALA A 99 12.87 -3.12 -14.89
N MET A 100 13.72 -3.96 -15.49
CA MET A 100 15.18 -3.84 -15.40
C MET A 100 15.84 -4.03 -16.77
N GLY A 101 16.65 -3.05 -17.20
CA GLY A 101 17.43 -3.12 -18.44
C GLY A 101 16.54 -3.40 -19.66
N ASN A 102 16.73 -4.57 -20.27
CA ASN A 102 15.97 -5.00 -21.46
C ASN A 102 14.67 -5.75 -21.12
N ILE A 103 14.37 -5.98 -19.83
CA ILE A 103 13.15 -6.66 -19.38
C ILE A 103 12.05 -5.60 -19.22
N ALA A 104 11.14 -5.56 -20.19
CA ALA A 104 10.03 -4.60 -20.20
C ALA A 104 8.92 -4.94 -19.20
N ASP A 105 8.69 -6.24 -18.92
CA ASP A 105 7.66 -6.68 -17.98
C ASP A 105 8.23 -6.70 -16.55
N PRO A 106 7.72 -5.86 -15.63
CA PRO A 106 8.20 -5.81 -14.27
C PRO A 106 8.17 -7.16 -13.55
N LEU A 107 7.25 -8.08 -13.89
CA LEU A 107 7.12 -9.37 -13.20
C LEU A 107 8.41 -10.20 -13.20
N TYR A 108 9.21 -10.05 -14.26
CA TYR A 108 10.47 -10.76 -14.44
C TYR A 108 11.69 -9.91 -14.07
N GLY A 109 11.46 -8.72 -13.51
CA GLY A 109 12.50 -7.81 -13.03
C GLY A 109 12.85 -8.03 -11.56
N SER A 110 13.33 -6.98 -10.91
CA SER A 110 13.79 -7.04 -9.51
C SER A 110 12.67 -6.74 -8.53
N ILE A 111 12.65 -7.43 -7.39
CA ILE A 111 11.79 -7.09 -6.25
C ILE A 111 12.43 -5.93 -5.48
N VAL A 112 11.71 -4.82 -5.35
CA VAL A 112 12.20 -3.60 -4.70
C VAL A 112 11.52 -3.30 -3.37
N ALA A 113 10.34 -3.85 -3.14
CA ALA A 113 9.69 -3.80 -1.85
C ALA A 113 8.79 -5.02 -1.64
N ASP A 114 8.52 -5.35 -0.39
CA ASP A 114 7.52 -6.33 0.00
C ASP A 114 6.70 -5.80 1.15
N HIS A 115 5.46 -6.28 1.25
CA HIS A 115 4.51 -5.91 2.28
C HIS A 115 3.82 -7.16 2.80
N CYS A 116 3.64 -7.23 4.11
CA CYS A 116 2.86 -8.28 4.73
C CYS A 116 2.28 -7.82 6.06
N PHE A 117 1.15 -8.43 6.40
CA PHE A 117 0.58 -8.42 7.74
C PHE A 117 1.23 -9.53 8.55
N TRP A 118 1.77 -9.18 9.71
CA TRP A 118 2.25 -10.11 10.71
C TRP A 118 1.12 -10.38 11.69
N ASP A 119 0.82 -11.66 11.89
CA ASP A 119 -0.16 -12.15 12.84
C ASP A 119 0.34 -12.10 14.28
N GLY A 120 1.54 -11.56 14.53
CA GLY A 120 2.11 -11.47 15.87
C GLY A 120 2.35 -12.86 16.44
N TYR A 121 3.44 -13.52 16.03
CA TYR A 121 3.90 -14.71 16.75
C TYR A 121 4.39 -14.28 18.14
N GLY A 122 3.51 -14.36 19.12
CA GLY A 122 3.81 -13.98 20.50
C GLY A 122 4.81 -14.94 21.13
N ASP A 123 5.93 -14.42 21.61
CA ASP A 123 6.96 -15.15 22.36
C ASP A 123 6.55 -15.47 23.82
N GLY A 124 5.25 -15.37 24.13
CA GLY A 124 4.71 -15.59 25.47
C GLY A 124 4.89 -14.41 26.45
N SER A 125 5.42 -13.26 26.02
CA SER A 125 5.62 -12.08 26.89
C SER A 125 4.42 -11.10 26.96
N GLY A 126 3.32 -11.38 26.26
CA GLY A 126 2.08 -10.60 26.32
C GLY A 126 1.87 -9.73 25.09
N GLY A 127 0.91 -10.14 24.26
CA GLY A 127 0.22 -9.34 23.25
C GLY A 127 1.09 -8.61 22.22
N SER A 128 1.70 -9.33 21.27
CA SER A 128 2.14 -8.68 20.03
C SER A 128 0.90 -8.34 19.21
N LEU A 129 0.55 -7.06 19.11
CA LEU A 129 -0.51 -6.62 18.21
C LEU A 129 -0.17 -7.05 16.78
N PRO A 130 -1.17 -7.37 15.95
CA PRO A 130 -0.92 -7.61 14.54
C PRO A 130 -0.31 -6.35 13.92
N ASP A 131 0.83 -6.53 13.26
CA ASP A 131 1.63 -5.43 12.71
C ASP A 131 1.59 -5.47 11.18
N GLU A 132 1.62 -4.30 10.56
CA GLU A 132 1.71 -4.15 9.11
C GLU A 132 3.11 -3.68 8.78
N SER A 133 3.85 -4.47 8.00
CA SER A 133 5.22 -4.12 7.63
C SER A 133 5.37 -3.94 6.13
N VAL A 134 6.14 -2.93 5.76
CA VAL A 134 6.66 -2.73 4.41
C VAL A 134 8.18 -2.75 4.49
N HIS A 135 8.79 -3.69 3.79
CA HIS A 135 10.24 -3.76 3.65
C HIS A 135 10.66 -3.22 2.28
N ILE A 136 11.48 -2.17 2.28
CA ILE A 136 12.05 -1.59 1.06
C ILE A 136 13.44 -2.19 0.86
N ARG A 137 13.61 -2.96 -0.22
CA ARG A 137 14.82 -3.73 -0.50
C ARG A 137 15.90 -2.92 -1.21
N SER A 138 15.51 -1.85 -1.91
CA SER A 138 16.43 -1.01 -2.66
C SER A 138 16.52 0.38 -2.05
N ALA A 139 17.73 0.81 -1.70
CA ALA A 139 18.00 2.14 -1.16
C ALA A 139 17.77 3.27 -2.18
N THR A 140 17.67 2.95 -3.47
CA THR A 140 17.47 3.94 -4.54
C THR A 140 16.01 4.22 -4.85
N ILE A 141 15.10 3.43 -4.27
CA ILE A 141 13.66 3.55 -4.53
C ILE A 141 13.04 4.57 -3.60
N ASP A 142 12.17 5.41 -4.16
CA ASP A 142 11.40 6.38 -3.38
C ASP A 142 10.43 5.63 -2.44
N SER A 143 10.71 5.71 -1.15
CA SER A 143 9.86 5.10 -0.11
C SER A 143 8.44 5.65 -0.12
N ALA A 144 8.25 6.94 -0.44
CA ALA A 144 6.93 7.53 -0.50
C ALA A 144 6.12 7.00 -1.68
N MET A 145 6.76 6.70 -2.82
CA MET A 145 6.12 6.01 -3.95
C MET A 145 5.64 4.62 -3.55
N VAL A 146 6.49 3.84 -2.86
CA VAL A 146 6.14 2.49 -2.41
C VAL A 146 4.89 2.55 -1.53
N VAL A 147 4.87 3.42 -0.53
CA VAL A 147 3.74 3.59 0.39
C VAL A 147 2.48 4.08 -0.32
N ALA A 148 2.60 5.10 -1.17
CA ALA A 148 1.45 5.68 -1.87
C ALA A 148 0.80 4.68 -2.85
N THR A 149 1.60 3.91 -3.56
CA THR A 149 1.10 2.90 -4.51
C THR A 149 0.59 1.64 -3.81
N LEU A 150 1.17 1.27 -2.66
CA LEU A 150 0.62 0.22 -1.81
C LEU A 150 -0.77 0.61 -1.27
N GLN A 151 -0.96 1.88 -0.90
CA GLN A 151 -2.27 2.39 -0.47
C GLN A 151 -3.31 2.24 -1.58
N VAL A 152 -2.96 2.58 -2.82
CA VAL A 152 -3.83 2.38 -4.00
C VAL A 152 -4.19 0.90 -4.16
N MET A 153 -3.19 0.01 -4.06
CA MET A 153 -3.40 -1.45 -4.15
C MET A 153 -4.42 -1.91 -3.11
N LYS A 154 -4.20 -1.60 -1.83
CA LYS A 154 -5.08 -1.99 -0.71
C LYS A 154 -6.51 -1.49 -0.89
N ASP A 155 -6.69 -0.29 -1.43
CA ASP A 155 -8.03 0.24 -1.67
C ASP A 155 -8.76 -0.44 -2.82
N TRP A 156 -8.02 -0.86 -3.86
CA TRP A 156 -8.56 -1.73 -4.89
C TRP A 156 -8.99 -3.09 -4.35
N GLU A 157 -8.20 -3.69 -3.46
CA GLU A 157 -8.54 -4.96 -2.79
C GLU A 157 -9.80 -4.80 -1.94
N LYS A 158 -9.87 -3.75 -1.10
CA LYS A 158 -11.07 -3.42 -0.34
C LYS A 158 -12.27 -3.19 -1.25
N HIS A 159 -12.08 -2.55 -2.41
CA HIS A 159 -13.14 -2.37 -3.38
C HIS A 159 -13.66 -3.72 -3.91
N THR A 160 -12.76 -4.65 -4.26
CA THR A 160 -13.10 -6.02 -4.66
C THR A 160 -13.91 -6.72 -3.57
N LEU A 161 -13.48 -6.65 -2.31
CA LEU A 161 -14.21 -7.24 -1.19
C LEU A 161 -15.61 -6.63 -0.98
N ARG A 162 -15.76 -5.30 -1.13
CA ARG A 162 -17.07 -4.63 -1.07
C ARG A 162 -18.00 -5.12 -2.19
N GLN A 163 -17.47 -5.38 -3.39
CA GLN A 163 -18.26 -5.97 -4.47
C GLN A 163 -18.65 -7.42 -4.16
N GLU A 164 -17.74 -8.24 -3.63
CA GLU A 164 -18.06 -9.60 -3.19
C GLU A 164 -19.16 -9.61 -2.12
N LYS A 165 -19.06 -8.75 -1.10
CA LYS A 165 -20.07 -8.59 -0.04
C LYS A 165 -21.45 -8.24 -0.63
N ARG A 166 -21.49 -7.34 -1.61
CA ARG A 166 -22.74 -6.97 -2.29
C ARG A 166 -23.33 -8.11 -3.12
N LYS A 167 -22.49 -8.92 -3.77
CA LYS A 167 -22.93 -10.04 -4.61
C LYS A 167 -23.40 -11.24 -3.77
N ASN A 168 -22.63 -11.60 -2.75
CA ASN A 168 -22.79 -12.83 -1.97
C ASN A 168 -22.78 -12.54 -0.46
N PRO A 169 -23.78 -11.80 0.08
CA PRO A 169 -23.73 -11.30 1.46
C PRO A 169 -23.68 -12.42 2.53
N LYS A 170 -24.37 -13.55 2.30
CA LYS A 170 -24.38 -14.67 3.26
C LYS A 170 -23.01 -15.37 3.36
N ALA A 171 -22.40 -15.68 2.21
CA ALA A 171 -21.09 -16.30 2.17
C ALA A 171 -20.01 -15.36 2.72
N PHE A 172 -20.12 -14.06 2.41
CA PHE A 172 -19.23 -13.05 2.97
C PHE A 172 -19.33 -12.97 4.49
N ALA A 173 -20.55 -12.97 5.05
CA ALA A 173 -20.75 -12.92 6.49
C ALA A 173 -20.20 -14.16 7.22
N ALA A 174 -20.33 -15.35 6.63
CA ALA A 174 -19.73 -16.57 7.18
C ALA A 174 -18.20 -16.47 7.21
N ALA A 175 -17.59 -15.99 6.12
CA ALA A 175 -16.15 -15.78 6.06
C ALA A 175 -15.65 -14.67 7.00
N GLU A 176 -16.44 -13.59 7.20
CA GLU A 176 -16.15 -12.55 8.20
C GLU A 176 -16.17 -13.13 9.63
N GLU A 177 -17.10 -14.03 9.94
CA GLU A 177 -17.19 -14.62 11.27
C GLU A 177 -16.03 -15.59 11.53
N GLU A 178 -15.68 -16.41 10.54
CA GLU A 178 -14.47 -17.24 10.60
C GLU A 178 -13.21 -16.38 10.75
N ALA A 179 -13.15 -15.23 10.08
CA ALA A 179 -12.05 -14.27 10.20
C ALA A 179 -11.86 -13.74 11.61
N ARG A 180 -12.96 -13.39 12.31
CA ARG A 180 -12.91 -12.89 13.69
C ARG A 180 -12.41 -13.93 14.68
N GLY A 181 -12.30 -15.20 14.29
CA GLY A 181 -11.63 -16.23 15.07
C GLY A 181 -10.13 -16.00 15.25
N CYS A 182 -9.48 -15.17 14.43
CA CYS A 182 -8.07 -14.81 14.57
C CYS A 182 -7.88 -13.34 15.00
N GLU A 183 -6.72 -13.04 15.60
CA GLU A 183 -6.41 -11.70 16.10
C GLU A 183 -6.43 -10.66 14.96
N LEU A 184 -5.73 -10.94 13.85
CA LEU A 184 -5.72 -10.10 12.65
C LEU A 184 -7.12 -9.79 12.12
N GLY A 185 -7.97 -10.81 12.00
CA GLY A 185 -9.34 -10.63 11.53
C GLY A 185 -10.18 -9.83 12.50
N THR A 186 -9.99 -10.02 13.81
CA THR A 186 -10.66 -9.19 14.84
C THR A 186 -10.33 -7.72 14.65
N PHE A 187 -9.05 -7.33 14.57
CA PHE A 187 -8.67 -5.92 14.40
C PHE A 187 -9.08 -5.34 13.03
N SER A 188 -8.98 -6.15 11.97
CA SER A 188 -9.25 -5.74 10.59
C SER A 188 -10.73 -5.48 10.30
N TYR A 189 -11.64 -6.17 11.01
CA TYR A 189 -13.09 -6.05 10.82
C TYR A 189 -13.80 -5.14 11.84
N TRP A 190 -13.12 -4.65 12.88
CA TRP A 190 -13.69 -3.66 13.81
C TRP A 190 -13.70 -2.22 13.27
N LYS A 191 -12.90 -1.93 12.23
CA LYS A 191 -12.76 -0.59 11.62
C LYS A 191 -13.49 -0.41 10.28
N ALA A 192 -14.18 -1.44 9.78
CA ALA A 192 -14.78 -1.45 8.44
C ALA A 192 -16.31 -1.25 8.45
#